data_AF-A0A921L0B4-F1
#
_entry.id   AF-A0A921L0B4-F1
#
_cell.length_a   1.000
_cell.length_b   1.000
_cell.length_c   1.000
_cell.angle_alpha   90.00
_cell.angle_beta   90.00
_cell.angle_gamma   90.00
#
_symmetry.space_group_name_H-M   'P 1'
#
loop_
_entity.id
_entity.type
_entity.pdbx_description
1 polymer ?
#
loop_
_entity_poly.entity_id
_entity_poly.type
_entity_poly.pdbx_seq_one_letter_code
_entity_poly.pdbx_strand_id
1 'polypeptide(L)'
;MKTSFIILFFLLSGCVLTGTRPDFTYWEAPKNIDKSQEIVIWKNCGDSSYHMLNKDQQKILDKGNEFWKEIYKNKDEYSKYEEAFNIYIKYRSQCLYDFGLRFKPPLHWCLAQDGDHNLKICIENMKYRN
;
A
#
# COMPACT_ATOMS: atom_id res chain seq x y z
N MET A 1 -12.01 9.35 -49.27
CA MET A 1 -12.48 9.70 -47.91
C MET A 1 -12.78 8.44 -47.09
N LYS A 2 -11.76 7.67 -46.67
CA LYS A 2 -11.95 6.47 -45.82
C LYS A 2 -10.77 6.20 -44.87
N THR A 3 -9.92 7.20 -44.61
CA THR A 3 -8.67 7.02 -43.84
C THR A 3 -8.69 7.71 -42.47
N SER A 4 -9.69 8.56 -42.19
CA SER A 4 -9.77 9.31 -40.93
C SER A 4 -10.48 8.58 -39.78
N PHE A 5 -11.13 7.44 -40.02
CA PHE A 5 -11.88 6.72 -38.97
C PHE A 5 -11.04 5.80 -38.09
N ILE A 6 -9.80 5.46 -38.48
CA ILE A 6 -8.97 4.50 -37.73
C ILE A 6 -8.19 5.19 -36.59
N ILE A 7 -7.92 6.49 -36.68
CA ILE A 7 -7.13 7.23 -35.70
C ILE A 7 -7.93 7.52 -34.41
N LEU A 8 -9.26 7.56 -34.49
CA LEU A 8 -10.12 7.87 -33.34
C LEU A 8 -10.21 6.72 -32.32
N PHE A 9 -10.05 5.47 -32.74
CA PHE A 9 -10.09 4.31 -31.83
C PHE A 9 -8.85 4.20 -30.93
N PHE A 10 -7.68 4.66 -31.39
CA PHE A 10 -6.45 4.66 -30.58
C PHE A 10 -6.39 5.78 -29.54
N LEU A 11 -7.15 6.87 -29.74
CA LEU A 11 -7.22 7.98 -28.78
C LEU A 11 -8.25 7.73 -27.66
N LEU A 12 -9.19 6.79 -27.85
CA LEU A 12 -10.21 6.44 -26.85
C LEU A 12 -9.82 5.28 -25.93
N SER A 13 -8.76 4.52 -26.25
CA SER A 13 -8.23 3.46 -25.38
C SER A 13 -7.28 3.97 -24.28
N GLY A 14 -7.01 5.27 -24.22
CA GLY A 14 -5.99 5.86 -23.34
C GLY A 14 -6.44 6.18 -21.91
N CYS A 15 -7.74 6.25 -21.61
CA CYS A 15 -8.23 6.47 -20.25
C CYS A 15 -8.63 5.14 -19.59
N VAL A 16 -7.67 4.22 -19.46
CA VAL A 16 -7.77 3.27 -18.35
C VAL A 16 -7.55 4.12 -17.11
N LEU A 17 -8.61 4.38 -16.36
CA LEU A 17 -8.56 4.85 -14.98
C LEU A 17 -7.71 3.83 -14.19
N THR A 18 -6.39 3.97 -14.28
CA THR A 18 -5.36 3.22 -13.54
C THR A 18 -5.30 3.70 -12.09
N GLY A 19 -6.47 4.04 -11.55
CA GLY A 19 -6.68 4.56 -10.22
C GLY A 19 -6.37 3.49 -9.18
N THR A 20 -5.16 3.59 -8.65
CA THR A 20 -4.97 3.83 -7.20
C THR A 20 -5.66 2.84 -6.26
N ARG A 21 -5.66 1.54 -6.58
CA ARG A 21 -5.87 0.56 -5.50
C ARG A 21 -4.72 0.71 -4.51
N PRO A 22 -5.01 0.82 -3.20
CA PRO A 22 -3.98 0.84 -2.18
C PRO A 22 -3.11 -0.42 -2.26
N ASP A 23 -1.84 -0.27 -1.91
CA ASP A 23 -0.85 -1.35 -1.89
C ASP A 23 -1.33 -2.57 -1.08
N PHE A 24 -2.02 -2.35 0.05
CA PHE A 24 -2.53 -3.44 0.90
C PHE A 24 -3.43 -4.43 0.15
N THR A 25 -4.07 -4.02 -0.95
CA THR A 25 -4.95 -4.88 -1.76
C THR A 25 -4.20 -5.91 -2.62
N TYR A 26 -2.89 -5.77 -2.75
CA TYR A 26 -2.05 -6.68 -3.52
C TYR A 26 -1.35 -7.74 -2.66
N TRP A 27 -1.67 -7.82 -1.38
CA TRP A 27 -1.27 -8.94 -0.54
C TRP A 27 -2.24 -10.09 -0.74
N GLU A 28 -1.72 -11.21 -1.24
CA GLU A 28 -2.50 -12.42 -1.50
C GLU A 28 -2.22 -13.48 -0.45
N ALA A 29 -3.27 -13.97 0.19
CA ALA A 29 -3.20 -15.15 1.05
C ALA A 29 -3.04 -16.44 0.22
N PRO A 30 -2.33 -17.45 0.74
CA PRO A 30 -2.26 -18.76 0.11
C PRO A 30 -3.63 -19.45 0.15
N LYS A 31 -3.86 -20.37 -0.81
CA LYS A 31 -5.20 -21.00 -1.03
C LYS A 31 -5.75 -21.79 0.17
N ASN A 32 -4.89 -22.18 1.10
CA ASN A 32 -5.25 -22.94 2.30
C ASN A 32 -5.65 -22.04 3.48
N ILE A 33 -5.55 -20.72 3.35
CA ILE A 33 -6.02 -19.75 4.34
C ILE A 33 -7.39 -19.26 3.91
N ASP A 34 -8.39 -19.46 4.76
CA ASP A 34 -9.72 -18.91 4.52
C ASP A 34 -9.82 -17.43 4.93
N LYS A 35 -10.91 -16.77 4.51
CA LYS A 35 -11.12 -15.35 4.75
C LYS A 35 -11.18 -14.97 6.25
N SER A 36 -11.69 -15.87 7.10
CA SER A 36 -11.76 -15.61 8.54
C SER A 36 -10.38 -15.66 9.19
N GLN A 37 -9.55 -16.62 8.78
CA GLN A 37 -8.15 -16.72 9.19
C GLN A 37 -7.35 -15.51 8.68
N GLU A 38 -7.56 -15.11 7.43
CA GLU A 38 -6.91 -13.94 6.85
C GLU A 38 -7.21 -12.67 7.67
N ILE A 39 -8.48 -12.42 8.05
CA ILE A 39 -8.85 -11.27 8.90
C ILE A 39 -8.09 -11.29 10.23
N VAL A 40 -7.97 -12.46 10.86
CA VAL A 40 -7.23 -12.62 12.12
C VAL A 40 -5.74 -12.32 11.93
N ILE A 41 -5.13 -12.81 10.85
CA ILE A 41 -3.72 -12.55 10.51
C ILE A 41 -3.49 -11.04 10.33
N TRP A 42 -4.33 -10.38 9.53
CA TRP A 42 -4.21 -8.94 9.31
C TRP A 42 -4.31 -8.13 10.59
N LYS A 43 -5.27 -8.48 11.47
CA LYS A 43 -5.41 -7.85 12.77
C LYS A 43 -4.17 -8.07 13.64
N ASN A 44 -3.73 -9.33 13.78
CA ASN A 44 -2.58 -9.68 14.61
C ASN A 44 -1.30 -8.99 14.11
N CYS A 45 -1.08 -8.92 12.79
CA CYS A 45 0.04 -8.20 12.23
C CYS A 45 -0.08 -6.69 12.43
N GLY A 46 -1.29 -6.13 12.38
CA GLY A 46 -1.54 -4.74 12.73
C GLY A 46 -1.16 -4.44 14.18
N ASP A 47 -1.71 -5.21 15.12
CA ASP A 47 -1.48 -5.03 16.56
C ASP A 47 -0.01 -5.23 16.91
N SER A 48 0.61 -6.30 16.40
CA SER A 48 2.02 -6.61 16.65
C SER A 48 2.94 -5.51 16.13
N SER A 49 2.66 -4.99 14.92
CA SER A 49 3.48 -3.92 14.32
C SER A 49 3.36 -2.60 15.06
N TYR A 50 2.16 -2.28 15.57
CA TYR A 50 1.96 -1.12 16.43
C TYR A 50 2.76 -1.24 17.74
N HIS A 51 2.83 -2.44 18.33
CA HIS A 51 3.63 -2.68 19.53
C HIS A 51 5.15 -2.64 19.32
N MET A 52 5.64 -2.70 18.08
CA MET A 52 7.07 -2.51 17.76
C MET A 52 7.50 -1.04 17.76
N LEU A 53 6.54 -0.11 17.78
CA LEU A 53 6.80 1.32 17.82
C LEU A 53 7.11 1.78 19.25
N ASN A 54 7.92 2.83 19.37
CA ASN A 54 8.08 3.50 20.67
C ASN A 54 6.81 4.32 21.03
N LYS A 55 6.71 4.75 22.28
CA LYS A 55 5.52 5.47 22.79
C LYS A 55 5.20 6.75 22.03
N ASP A 56 6.19 7.48 21.52
CA ASP A 56 5.95 8.73 20.81
C ASP A 56 5.51 8.47 19.36
N GLN A 57 6.04 7.42 18.73
CA GLN A 57 5.58 6.92 17.44
C GLN A 57 4.13 6.39 17.50
N GLN A 58 3.77 5.69 18.59
CA GLN A 58 2.38 5.26 18.82
C GLN A 58 1.44 6.46 18.93
N LYS A 59 1.76 7.45 19.77
CA LYS A 59 0.95 8.67 19.93
C LYS A 59 0.74 9.42 18.61
N ILE A 60 1.79 9.57 17.79
CA ILE A 60 1.65 10.31 16.52
C ILE A 60 0.80 9.52 15.52
N LEU A 61 0.90 8.19 15.49
CA LEU A 61 0.02 7.36 14.65
C LEU A 61 -1.44 7.43 15.11
N ASP A 62 -1.70 7.32 16.41
CA ASP A 62 -3.04 7.42 16.98
C ASP A 62 -3.66 8.79 16.68
N LYS A 63 -2.87 9.85 16.86
CA LYS A 63 -3.28 11.21 16.48
C LYS A 63 -3.58 11.30 14.98
N GLY A 64 -2.81 10.64 14.12
CA GLY A 64 -3.09 10.60 12.68
C GLY A 64 -4.38 9.88 12.33
N ASN A 65 -4.74 8.83 13.07
CA ASN A 65 -6.01 8.10 12.88
C ASN A 65 -7.23 8.95 13.27
N GLU A 66 -7.11 9.77 14.31
CA GLU A 66 -8.21 10.61 14.81
C GLU A 66 -8.27 11.99 14.14
N PHE A 67 -7.10 12.59 13.84
CA PHE A 67 -6.95 13.99 13.45
C PHE A 67 -6.06 14.16 12.20
N TRP A 68 -6.20 13.28 11.20
CA TRP A 68 -5.39 13.31 9.96
C TRP A 68 -5.23 14.71 9.33
N LYS A 69 -6.33 15.48 9.25
CA LYS A 69 -6.31 16.82 8.65
C LYS A 69 -5.39 17.80 9.39
N GLU A 70 -5.19 17.62 10.68
CA GLU A 70 -4.32 18.45 11.50
C GLU A 70 -2.87 18.04 11.32
N ILE A 71 -2.59 16.73 11.38
CA ILE A 71 -1.27 16.16 11.08
C ILE A 71 -0.80 16.62 9.70
N TYR A 72 -1.63 16.46 8.66
CA TYR A 72 -1.28 16.79 7.29
C TYR A 72 -0.96 18.28 7.08
N LYS A 73 -1.60 19.18 7.83
CA LYS A 73 -1.33 20.62 7.75
C LYS A 73 -0.05 21.02 8.48
N ASN A 74 0.36 20.26 9.50
CA ASN A 74 1.57 20.52 10.27
C ASN A 74 2.74 19.70 9.71
N LYS A 75 3.64 20.34 8.97
CA LYS A 75 4.75 19.67 8.28
C LYS A 75 5.66 18.84 9.21
N ASP A 76 5.92 19.31 10.43
CA ASP A 76 6.76 18.58 11.41
C ASP A 76 6.04 17.33 11.93
N GLU A 77 4.77 17.47 12.30
CA GLU A 77 3.97 16.33 12.75
C GLU A 77 3.71 15.32 11.63
N TYR A 78 3.49 15.79 10.40
CA TYR A 78 3.38 14.95 9.22
C TYR A 78 4.66 14.13 9.00
N SER A 79 5.83 14.77 9.10
CA SER A 79 7.12 14.06 8.96
C SER A 79 7.29 12.97 10.03
N LYS A 80 6.93 13.26 11.28
CA LYS A 80 6.98 12.28 12.38
C LYS A 80 5.97 11.15 12.19
N TYR A 81 4.78 11.47 11.72
CA TYR A 81 3.76 10.49 11.37
C TYR A 81 4.26 9.57 10.26
N GLU A 82 4.80 10.12 9.17
CA GLU A 82 5.31 9.36 8.03
C GLU A 82 6.45 8.42 8.46
N GLU A 83 7.37 8.87 9.31
CA GLU A 83 8.43 8.03 9.88
C GLU A 83 7.85 6.86 10.69
N ALA A 84 6.93 7.14 11.63
CA ALA A 84 6.27 6.11 12.44
C ALA A 84 5.48 5.12 11.58
N PHE A 85 4.76 5.62 10.57
CA PHE A 85 3.98 4.82 9.64
C PHE A 85 4.86 3.91 8.79
N ASN A 86 6.00 4.40 8.29
CA ASN A 86 6.94 3.59 7.52
C ASN A 86 7.52 2.44 8.36
N ILE A 87 7.81 2.67 9.64
CA ILE A 87 8.27 1.62 10.57
C ILE A 87 7.15 0.60 10.79
N TYR A 88 5.93 1.07 11.05
CA TYR A 88 4.74 0.23 11.20
C TYR A 88 4.53 -0.68 9.98
N ILE A 89 4.55 -0.11 8.77
CA ILE A 89 4.37 -0.87 7.52
C ILE A 89 5.48 -1.88 7.33
N LYS A 90 6.74 -1.53 7.63
CA LYS A 90 7.88 -2.47 7.53
C LYS A 90 7.65 -3.73 8.38
N TYR A 91 7.25 -3.57 9.64
CA TYR A 91 6.97 -4.70 10.53
C TYR A 91 5.73 -5.47 10.08
N ARG A 92 4.69 -4.76 9.63
CA ARG A 92 3.45 -5.39 9.17
C ARG A 92 3.69 -6.26 7.96
N SER A 93 4.39 -5.75 6.94
CA SER A 93 4.73 -6.50 5.74
C SER A 93 5.56 -7.75 6.05
N GLN A 94 6.52 -7.66 6.98
CA GLN A 94 7.28 -8.83 7.41
C GLN A 94 6.37 -9.87 8.09
N CYS A 95 5.52 -9.44 9.02
CA CYS A 95 4.57 -10.33 9.69
C CYS A 95 3.63 -11.03 8.70
N LEU A 96 3.04 -10.30 7.74
CA LEU A 96 2.18 -10.89 6.71
C LEU A 96 2.93 -11.94 5.88
N TYR A 97 4.18 -11.63 5.51
CA TYR A 97 5.04 -12.56 4.78
C TYR A 97 5.34 -13.83 5.57
N ASP A 98 5.59 -13.70 6.88
CA ASP A 98 5.84 -14.83 7.80
C ASP A 98 4.61 -15.74 7.93
N PHE A 99 3.39 -15.19 7.82
CA PHE A 99 2.14 -15.94 7.72
C PHE A 99 1.87 -16.54 6.32
N GLY A 100 2.77 -16.33 5.36
CA GLY A 100 2.68 -16.90 4.02
C GLY A 100 1.96 -16.01 2.99
N LEU A 101 1.53 -14.80 3.35
CA LEU A 101 0.97 -13.86 2.38
C LEU A 101 2.08 -13.33 1.47
N ARG A 102 1.71 -12.95 0.24
CA ARG A 102 2.67 -12.46 -0.77
C ARG A 102 2.22 -11.16 -1.39
N PHE A 103 3.15 -10.23 -1.54
CA PHE A 103 2.88 -8.97 -2.22
C PHE A 103 3.02 -9.15 -3.74
N LYS A 104 1.90 -9.09 -4.45
CA LYS A 104 1.79 -9.37 -5.89
C LYS A 104 1.06 -8.26 -6.65
N PRO A 105 1.60 -7.04 -6.67
CA PRO A 105 1.06 -5.99 -7.52
C PRO A 105 1.26 -6.34 -9.00
N PRO A 106 0.34 -5.94 -9.89
CA PRO A 106 0.57 -6.04 -11.32
C PRO A 106 1.59 -4.99 -11.78
N LEU A 107 2.39 -5.33 -12.80
CA LEU A 107 3.48 -4.46 -13.28
C LEU A 107 2.98 -3.06 -13.70
N HIS A 108 1.81 -2.97 -14.32
CA HIS A 108 1.24 -1.69 -14.73
C HIS A 108 0.90 -0.77 -13.54
N TRP A 109 0.62 -1.33 -12.36
CA TRP A 109 0.39 -0.53 -11.15
C TRP A 109 1.71 0.04 -10.60
N CYS A 110 2.78 -0.76 -10.62
CA CYS A 110 4.12 -0.30 -10.25
C CYS A 110 4.65 0.78 -11.19
N LEU A 111 4.23 0.78 -12.47
CA LEU A 111 4.72 1.68 -13.53
C LEU A 111 3.70 2.75 -13.96
N ALA A 112 2.62 2.97 -13.20
CA ALA A 112 1.63 3.99 -13.53
C ALA A 112 2.32 5.38 -13.67
N GLN A 113 1.80 6.27 -14.52
CA GLN A 113 2.49 7.53 -14.89
C GLN A 113 2.67 8.52 -13.72
N ASP A 114 1.98 8.32 -12.61
CA ASP A 114 2.12 9.08 -11.35
C ASP A 114 3.15 8.42 -10.40
N GLY A 115 4.04 7.61 -10.97
CA GLY A 115 4.53 6.34 -10.42
C GLY A 115 5.71 6.35 -9.47
N ASP A 116 6.27 7.49 -9.09
CA ASP A 116 7.42 7.49 -8.17
C ASP A 116 7.07 6.82 -6.83
N HIS A 117 5.83 6.99 -6.37
CA HIS A 117 5.36 6.37 -5.14
C HIS A 117 5.12 4.85 -5.28
N ASN A 118 4.36 4.43 -6.31
CA ASN A 118 4.04 3.00 -6.49
C ASN A 118 5.28 2.18 -6.84
N LEU A 119 6.17 2.72 -7.66
CA LEU A 119 7.44 2.08 -8.00
C LEU A 119 8.28 1.85 -6.75
N LYS A 120 8.38 2.85 -5.87
CA LYS A 120 9.08 2.74 -4.59
C LYS A 120 8.49 1.63 -3.72
N ILE A 121 7.15 1.57 -3.57
CA ILE A 121 6.48 0.49 -2.83
C ILE A 121 6.80 -0.88 -3.42
N CYS A 122 6.75 -1.00 -4.76
CA CYS A 122 7.07 -2.26 -5.44
C CYS A 122 8.53 -2.69 -5.23
N ILE A 123 9.48 -1.75 -5.26
CA ILE A 123 10.90 -2.02 -5.00
C ILE A 123 11.09 -2.48 -3.55
N GLU A 124 10.51 -1.76 -2.58
CA GLU A 124 10.66 -2.05 -1.15
C GLU A 124 10.06 -3.41 -0.75
N ASN A 125 8.93 -3.79 -1.38
CA ASN A 125 8.22 -5.03 -1.09
C ASN A 125 8.56 -6.17 -2.06
N MET A 126 9.50 -5.98 -3.00
CA MET A 126 9.92 -7.01 -3.96
C MET A 126 10.38 -8.31 -3.28
N LYS A 127 10.99 -8.18 -2.10
CA LYS A 127 11.42 -9.30 -1.25
C LYS A 127 10.28 -10.17 -0.71
N TYR A 128 9.04 -9.68 -0.72
CA TYR A 128 7.86 -10.39 -0.23
C TYR A 128 7.03 -11.02 -1.36
N ARG A 129 7.55 -11.02 -2.59
CA ARG A 129 6.84 -11.51 -3.77
C ARG A 129 6.75 -13.05 -3.82
N ASN A 130 7.77 -13.74 -3.34
CA ASN A 130 7.94 -15.20 -3.42
C ASN A 130 8.22 -15.81 -2.06
#